data_AF-A0A7S0FKP3-F1
#
_entry.id   AF-A0A7S0FKP3-F1
#
_cell.length_a   1.000
_cell.length_b   1.000
_cell.length_c   1.000
_cell.angle_alpha   90.00
_cell.angle_beta   90.00
_cell.angle_gamma   90.00
#
_symmetry.space_group_name_H-M   'P 1'
#
loop_
_entity.id
_entity.type
_entity.pdbx_description
1 polymer ?
#
loop_
_entity_poly.entity_id
_entity_poly.type
_entity_poly.pdbx_seq_one_letter_code
_entity_poly.pdbx_strand_id
1 'polypeptide(L)'
;VGLWFEGSPARLTDVSAGSTVVVEGKGKVGLVVTAVIIPGEIAIYGPVSTNELVELLNEFSNSRGRVVIFDRLQNINLAKEVVSKIHLPTKNCSIQFGGKDHIVKILKVNGDSRTKKKVKVGQSVRRLEFPGESPYFASVGSKTLNVILGHHEKTQGKVLVVGQPFDRSSSITEKLVLEEDPQKRR
;
A
#
# COMPACT_ATOMS: atom_id res chain seq x y z
N VAL A 1 17.11 11.50 1.66
CA VAL A 1 16.41 10.71 2.72
C VAL A 1 17.44 9.75 3.30
N GLY A 2 17.62 9.76 4.62
CA GLY A 2 18.61 8.92 5.32
C GLY A 2 17.94 7.93 6.25
N LEU A 3 17.04 7.11 5.72
CA LEU A 3 16.36 6.05 6.47
C LEU A 3 16.70 4.72 5.81
N TRP A 4 17.05 3.73 6.61
CA TRP A 4 17.30 2.37 6.14
C TRP A 4 16.21 1.45 6.63
N PHE A 5 15.74 0.59 5.74
CA PHE A 5 14.64 -0.34 6.01
C PHE A 5 15.03 -1.75 5.59
N GLU A 6 14.58 -2.75 6.33
CA GLU A 6 14.77 -4.15 5.98
C GLU A 6 13.54 -4.99 6.30
N GLY A 7 13.37 -6.07 5.54
CA GLY A 7 12.39 -7.10 5.80
C GLY A 7 11.02 -6.89 5.13
N SER A 8 10.13 -7.81 5.47
CA SER A 8 8.72 -7.81 5.08
C SER A 8 7.92 -8.29 6.28
N PRO A 9 7.39 -7.38 7.11
CA PRO A 9 7.21 -5.95 6.82
C PRO A 9 8.48 -5.10 6.98
N ALA A 10 8.51 -3.95 6.31
CA ALA A 10 9.60 -2.98 6.32
C ALA A 10 9.82 -2.46 7.73
N ARG A 11 10.98 -2.79 8.28
CA ARG A 11 11.42 -2.37 9.60
C ARG A 11 12.49 -1.31 9.46
N LEU A 12 12.35 -0.20 10.16
CA LEU A 12 13.38 0.82 10.25
C LEU A 12 14.61 0.23 10.96
N THR A 13 15.73 0.15 10.26
CA THR A 13 16.99 -0.41 10.77
C THR A 13 17.98 0.65 11.18
N ASP A 14 17.94 1.81 10.53
CA ASP A 14 18.86 2.90 10.84
C ASP A 14 18.30 4.26 10.38
N VAL A 15 18.80 5.35 10.95
CA VAL A 15 18.47 6.74 10.64
C VAL A 15 19.76 7.57 10.58
N SER A 16 20.05 8.15 9.43
CA SER A 16 21.24 8.98 9.22
C SER A 16 21.18 10.20 10.13
N ALA A 17 22.28 10.44 10.85
CA ALA A 17 22.51 11.67 11.57
C ALA A 17 22.37 12.86 10.60
N GLY A 18 21.57 13.86 10.98
CA GLY A 18 21.33 15.06 10.15
C GLY A 18 20.27 14.91 9.05
N SER A 19 19.53 13.80 8.98
CA SER A 19 18.36 13.75 8.10
C SER A 19 17.29 14.74 8.58
N THR A 20 16.73 15.56 7.67
CA THR A 20 15.60 16.49 7.91
C THR A 20 14.27 15.78 8.14
N VAL A 21 14.31 14.48 8.40
CA VAL A 21 13.15 13.73 8.85
C VAL A 21 12.78 14.26 10.23
N VAL A 22 11.78 15.14 10.27
CA VAL A 22 11.17 15.58 11.52
C VAL A 22 10.37 14.38 12.04
N VAL A 23 11.06 13.55 12.80
CA VAL A 23 10.36 12.57 13.62
C VAL A 23 9.69 13.36 14.74
N GLU A 24 8.42 13.69 14.57
CA GLU A 24 7.58 14.13 15.69
C GLU A 24 7.46 12.98 16.68
N GLY A 25 8.48 12.84 17.53
CA GLY A 25 8.60 11.78 18.52
C GLY A 25 9.23 10.47 18.00
N LYS A 26 10.54 10.32 18.20
CA LYS A 26 11.20 9.02 18.46
C LYS A 26 11.13 7.96 17.34
N GLY A 27 11.76 8.23 16.19
CA GLY A 27 12.04 7.22 15.16
C GLY A 27 13.02 6.20 15.70
N LYS A 28 12.51 5.17 16.39
CA LYS A 28 13.34 4.14 17.01
C LYS A 28 13.59 3.05 15.99
N VAL A 29 14.87 2.69 15.84
CA VAL A 29 15.26 1.46 15.16
C VAL A 29 14.46 0.29 15.74
N GLY A 30 13.98 -0.59 14.85
CA GLY A 30 13.16 -1.75 15.18
C GLY A 30 11.66 -1.55 15.01
N LEU A 31 11.18 -0.32 14.78
CA LEU A 31 9.78 -0.08 14.44
C LEU A 31 9.47 -0.49 13.00
N VAL A 32 8.23 -0.90 12.76
CA VAL A 32 7.75 -1.34 11.45
C VAL A 32 6.83 -0.32 10.84
N VAL A 33 6.94 -0.14 9.53
CA VAL A 33 6.06 0.73 8.76
C VAL A 33 4.66 0.14 8.72
N THR A 34 3.70 0.90 9.23
CA THR A 34 2.28 0.54 9.29
C THR A 34 1.41 1.43 8.42
N ALA A 35 1.92 2.56 7.94
CA ALA A 35 1.27 3.31 6.88
C ALA A 35 2.25 4.18 6.10
N VAL A 36 1.91 4.49 4.86
CA VAL A 36 2.59 5.49 4.04
C VAL A 36 1.52 6.39 3.44
N ILE A 37 1.56 7.69 3.72
CA ILE A 37 0.59 8.68 3.26
C ILE A 37 1.33 9.73 2.46
N ILE A 38 1.04 9.82 1.18
CA ILE A 38 1.48 10.86 0.26
C ILE A 38 0.27 11.77 0.05
N PRO A 39 0.28 13.01 0.59
CA PRO A 39 -0.86 13.91 0.53
C PRO A 39 -1.35 14.12 -0.90
N GLY A 40 -2.67 14.03 -1.12
CA GLY A 40 -3.30 14.22 -2.43
C GLY A 40 -3.16 13.05 -3.41
N GLU A 41 -2.29 12.08 -3.12
CA GLU A 41 -1.94 11.01 -4.05
C GLU A 41 -2.37 9.63 -3.53
N ILE A 42 -1.79 9.18 -2.41
CA ILE A 42 -1.86 7.77 -1.98
C ILE A 42 -1.76 7.64 -0.46
N ALA A 43 -2.65 6.87 0.15
CA ALA A 43 -2.50 6.40 1.52
C ALA A 43 -2.57 4.87 1.56
N ILE A 44 -1.48 4.24 1.99
CA ILE A 44 -1.37 2.81 2.24
C ILE A 44 -1.41 2.59 3.74
N TYR A 45 -2.33 1.74 4.19
CA TYR A 45 -2.45 1.33 5.59
C TYR A 45 -2.16 -0.16 5.74
N GLY A 46 -1.41 -0.53 6.77
CA GLY A 46 -0.91 -1.87 7.04
C GLY A 46 0.58 -2.04 6.70
N PRO A 47 1.14 -3.19 7.08
CA PRO A 47 2.53 -3.52 6.83
C PRO A 47 2.85 -3.45 5.33
N VAL A 48 3.93 -2.77 4.99
CA VAL A 48 4.45 -2.66 3.61
C VAL A 48 5.81 -3.33 3.58
N SER A 49 6.17 -4.05 2.51
CA SER A 49 7.53 -4.61 2.38
C SER A 49 8.55 -3.50 2.10
N THR A 50 9.84 -3.74 2.39
CA THR A 50 10.89 -2.75 2.10
C THR A 50 10.91 -2.36 0.62
N ASN A 51 10.75 -3.33 -0.29
CA ASN A 51 10.79 -3.05 -1.73
C ASN A 51 9.63 -2.13 -2.15
N GLU A 52 8.40 -2.44 -1.70
CA GLU A 52 7.23 -1.61 -1.97
C GLU A 52 7.39 -0.21 -1.37
N LEU A 53 7.88 -0.12 -0.13
CA LEU A 53 8.12 1.16 0.52
C LEU A 53 9.12 2.01 -0.26
N VAL A 54 10.21 1.42 -0.72
CA VAL A 54 11.25 2.11 -1.51
C VAL A 54 10.68 2.55 -2.86
N GLU A 55 9.95 1.68 -3.55
CA GLU A 55 9.25 2.01 -4.81
C GLU A 55 8.33 3.23 -4.61
N LEU A 56 7.49 3.21 -3.58
CA LEU A 56 6.57 4.30 -3.25
C LEU A 56 7.31 5.60 -2.92
N LEU A 57 8.32 5.55 -2.06
CA LEU A 57 9.05 6.75 -1.67
C LEU A 57 9.86 7.35 -2.83
N ASN A 58 10.30 6.53 -3.78
CA ASN A 58 10.99 6.97 -4.99
C ASN A 58 10.02 7.54 -6.02
N GLU A 59 8.91 6.84 -6.29
CA GLU A 59 7.86 7.28 -7.21
C GLU A 59 7.31 8.65 -6.80
N PHE A 60 7.03 8.83 -5.51
CA PHE A 60 6.53 10.08 -4.95
C PHE A 60 7.65 10.96 -4.37
N SER A 61 8.88 10.85 -4.88
CA SER A 61 10.03 11.61 -4.38
C SER A 61 9.83 13.12 -4.38
N ASN A 62 9.09 13.64 -5.35
CA ASN A 62 8.78 15.07 -5.50
C ASN A 62 7.54 15.54 -4.71
N SER A 63 6.77 14.61 -4.11
CA SER A 63 5.60 14.96 -3.32
C SER A 63 6.03 15.49 -1.95
N ARG A 64 5.51 16.66 -1.57
CA ARG A 64 5.77 17.29 -0.26
C ARG A 64 4.83 16.73 0.81
N GLY A 65 5.30 16.72 2.06
CA GLY A 65 4.49 16.34 3.23
C GLY A 65 4.18 14.84 3.31
N ARG A 66 5.01 13.99 2.69
CA ARG A 66 4.87 12.52 2.77
C ARG A 66 4.99 12.08 4.20
N VAL A 67 4.20 11.12 4.62
CA VAL A 67 4.16 10.65 6.01
C VAL A 67 4.40 9.16 6.01
N VAL A 68 5.36 8.69 6.79
CA VAL A 68 5.53 7.26 7.06
C VAL A 68 5.16 7.04 8.52
N ILE A 69 4.22 6.14 8.77
CA ILE A 69 3.72 5.84 10.12
C ILE A 69 4.38 4.56 10.57
N PHE A 70 4.86 4.57 11.81
CA PHE A 70 5.59 3.46 12.42
C PHE A 70 4.83 2.93 13.63
N ASP A 71 4.96 1.64 13.89
CA ASP A 71 4.47 1.03 15.12
C ASP A 71 5.39 -0.12 15.56
N ARG A 72 5.24 -0.54 16.81
CA ARG A 72 5.92 -1.71 17.36
C ARG A 72 5.35 -2.97 16.73
N LEU A 73 6.24 -3.91 16.40
CA LEU A 73 5.87 -5.22 15.88
C LEU A 73 4.81 -5.95 16.73
N GLN A 74 4.84 -5.74 18.05
CA GLN A 74 3.92 -6.34 19.02
C GLN A 74 2.50 -5.76 18.95
N ASN A 75 2.37 -4.50 18.51
CA ASN A 75 1.07 -3.82 18.32
C ASN A 75 0.49 -4.10 16.94
N ILE A 76 1.36 -4.45 15.99
CA ILE A 76 0.94 -4.93 14.69
C ILE A 76 0.39 -6.33 14.91
N ASN A 77 -0.91 -6.50 14.69
CA ASN A 77 -1.49 -7.83 14.55
C ASN A 77 -0.95 -8.46 13.25
N LEU A 78 0.28 -8.98 13.33
CA LEU A 78 0.95 -9.80 12.32
C LEU A 78 0.30 -11.17 12.24
N ALA A 79 -1.03 -11.25 12.29
CA ALA A 79 -1.71 -12.38 11.68
C ALA A 79 -1.28 -12.35 10.22
N LYS A 80 -0.17 -13.07 9.90
CA LYS A 80 0.54 -13.11 8.60
C LYS A 80 -0.43 -12.64 7.55
N GLU A 81 -0.38 -11.36 7.17
CA GLU A 81 -1.44 -10.83 6.35
C GLU A 81 -1.39 -11.66 5.07
N VAL A 82 -2.40 -12.51 4.87
CA VAL A 82 -2.34 -13.53 3.83
C VAL A 82 -2.60 -12.81 2.52
N VAL A 83 -1.53 -12.25 1.96
CA VAL A 83 -1.56 -11.59 0.68
C VAL A 83 -1.69 -12.68 -0.38
N SER A 84 -2.84 -12.67 -1.05
CA SER A 84 -3.12 -13.62 -2.12
C SER A 84 -2.91 -12.93 -3.46
N LYS A 85 -2.00 -13.47 -4.28
CA LYS A 85 -1.85 -13.08 -5.68
C LYS A 85 -2.83 -13.89 -6.52
N ILE A 86 -3.80 -13.21 -7.12
CA ILE A 86 -4.89 -13.84 -7.86
C ILE A 86 -4.76 -13.45 -9.33
N HIS A 87 -4.48 -14.44 -10.17
CA HIS A 87 -4.48 -14.26 -11.61
C HIS A 87 -5.92 -14.11 -12.09
N LEU A 88 -6.23 -12.96 -12.69
CA LEU A 88 -7.54 -12.68 -13.24
C LEU A 88 -7.62 -13.20 -14.68
N PRO A 89 -8.72 -13.86 -15.06
CA PRO A 89 -8.89 -14.33 -16.43
C PRO A 89 -9.09 -13.15 -17.38
N THR A 90 -8.67 -13.35 -18.63
CA THR A 90 -8.72 -12.34 -19.70
C THR A 90 -10.13 -12.00 -20.15
N LYS A 91 -11.10 -12.91 -19.98
CA LYS A 91 -12.49 -12.73 -20.41
C LYS A 91 -13.44 -13.09 -19.28
N ASN A 92 -14.60 -12.44 -19.27
CA ASN A 92 -15.73 -12.74 -18.38
C ASN A 92 -15.42 -12.62 -16.88
N CYS A 93 -14.46 -11.77 -16.49
CA CYS A 93 -14.23 -11.40 -15.10
C CYS A 93 -14.38 -9.89 -14.93
N SER A 94 -15.41 -9.49 -14.20
CA SER A 94 -15.58 -8.13 -13.69
C SER A 94 -15.54 -8.15 -12.16
N ILE A 95 -14.59 -7.40 -11.62
CA ILE A 95 -14.48 -7.16 -10.18
C ILE A 95 -14.87 -5.71 -9.96
N GLN A 96 -15.82 -5.50 -9.05
CA GLN A 96 -16.23 -4.18 -8.65
C GLN A 96 -15.56 -3.83 -7.33
N PHE A 97 -14.81 -2.74 -7.36
CA PHE A 97 -14.14 -2.19 -6.19
C PHE A 97 -14.99 -1.11 -5.53
N GLY A 98 -14.87 -1.01 -4.21
CA GLY A 98 -15.48 0.03 -3.38
C GLY A 98 -14.64 0.35 -2.15
N GLY A 99 -15.21 1.06 -1.18
CA GLY A 99 -14.49 1.48 0.04
C GLY A 99 -14.29 3.00 0.12
N LYS A 100 -13.81 3.45 1.28
CA LYS A 100 -13.58 4.86 1.64
C LYS A 100 -12.17 5.01 2.20
N ASP A 101 -11.68 6.25 2.28
CA ASP A 101 -10.42 6.61 2.94
C ASP A 101 -9.20 5.83 2.42
N HIS A 102 -9.10 5.68 1.09
CA HIS A 102 -8.03 4.96 0.39
C HIS A 102 -7.92 3.45 0.70
N ILE A 103 -8.87 2.90 1.46
CA ILE A 103 -9.00 1.46 1.65
C ILE A 103 -9.97 0.93 0.61
N VAL A 104 -9.44 0.28 -0.42
CA VAL A 104 -10.26 -0.36 -1.45
C VAL A 104 -10.58 -1.79 -1.05
N LYS A 105 -11.86 -2.14 -1.18
CA LYS A 105 -12.39 -3.48 -0.92
C LYS A 105 -13.05 -4.02 -2.17
N ILE A 106 -13.04 -5.34 -2.32
CA ILE A 106 -13.83 -6.02 -3.35
C ILE A 106 -15.30 -6.04 -2.90
N LEU A 107 -16.17 -5.38 -3.66
CA LEU A 107 -17.62 -5.37 -3.41
C LEU A 107 -18.34 -6.50 -4.13
N LYS A 108 -17.92 -6.80 -5.35
CA LYS A 108 -18.57 -7.79 -6.20
C LYS A 108 -17.56 -8.47 -7.09
N VAL A 109 -17.77 -9.77 -7.31
CA VAL A 109 -16.99 -10.58 -8.24
C VAL A 109 -17.96 -11.28 -9.18
N ASN A 110 -17.98 -10.82 -10.42
CA ASN A 110 -18.58 -11.54 -11.53
C ASN A 110 -17.42 -12.21 -12.28
N GLY A 111 -17.48 -13.52 -12.42
CA GLY A 111 -16.35 -14.29 -12.89
C GLY A 111 -16.74 -15.74 -13.08
N ASP A 112 -15.83 -16.49 -13.70
CA ASP A 112 -15.89 -17.94 -13.70
C ASP A 112 -15.85 -18.51 -12.27
N SER A 113 -16.20 -19.79 -12.14
CA SER A 113 -16.20 -20.49 -10.86
C SER A 113 -14.83 -20.46 -10.18
N ARG A 114 -13.74 -20.37 -10.95
CA ARG A 114 -12.37 -20.31 -10.45
C ARG A 114 -12.05 -18.97 -9.78
N THR A 115 -12.43 -17.85 -10.40
CA THR A 115 -12.20 -16.52 -9.86
C THR A 115 -13.06 -16.30 -8.61
N LYS A 116 -14.33 -16.72 -8.64
CA LYS A 116 -15.22 -16.64 -7.46
C LYS A 116 -14.73 -17.45 -6.26
N LYS A 117 -14.00 -18.55 -6.48
CA LYS A 117 -13.39 -19.34 -5.40
C LYS A 117 -12.15 -18.67 -4.80
N LYS A 118 -11.41 -17.88 -5.58
CA LYS A 118 -10.15 -17.25 -5.17
C LYS A 118 -10.33 -15.83 -4.63
N VAL A 119 -11.23 -15.07 -5.23
CA VAL A 119 -11.51 -13.67 -4.87
C VAL A 119 -12.78 -13.65 -4.01
N LYS A 120 -12.64 -13.20 -2.76
CA LYS A 120 -13.76 -13.07 -1.82
C LYS A 120 -14.16 -11.60 -1.69
N VAL A 121 -15.48 -11.38 -1.65
CA VAL A 121 -16.05 -10.07 -1.30
C VAL A 121 -15.59 -9.68 0.10
N GLY A 122 -15.28 -8.40 0.31
CA GLY A 122 -14.78 -7.85 1.57
C GLY A 122 -13.25 -7.86 1.71
N GLN A 123 -12.52 -8.61 0.87
CA GLN A 123 -11.06 -8.55 0.85
C GLN A 123 -10.57 -7.14 0.49
N SER A 124 -9.49 -6.71 1.16
CA SER A 124 -8.81 -5.47 0.83
C SER A 124 -7.99 -5.66 -0.46
N VAL A 125 -8.06 -4.69 -1.36
CA VAL A 125 -7.19 -4.64 -2.52
C VAL A 125 -5.92 -3.94 -2.11
N ARG A 126 -4.77 -4.49 -2.49
CA ARG A 126 -3.46 -3.86 -2.28
C ARG A 126 -2.98 -3.19 -3.55
N ARG A 127 -2.97 -3.95 -4.65
CA ARG A 127 -2.61 -3.46 -5.97
C ARG A 127 -3.12 -4.35 -7.09
N LEU A 128 -3.04 -3.82 -8.30
CA LEU A 128 -3.37 -4.48 -9.55
C LEU A 128 -2.15 -4.40 -10.47
N GLU A 129 -1.70 -5.55 -10.97
CA GLU A 129 -0.51 -5.67 -11.81
C GLU A 129 -0.93 -6.08 -13.23
N PHE A 130 -0.35 -5.43 -14.24
CA PHE A 130 -0.53 -5.74 -15.66
C PHE A 130 0.83 -6.06 -16.29
N PRO A 131 0.93 -7.02 -17.22
CA PRO A 131 2.20 -7.32 -17.87
C PRO A 131 2.75 -6.11 -18.63
N GLY A 132 3.99 -5.74 -18.32
CA GLY A 132 4.69 -4.63 -19.00
C GLY A 132 4.40 -3.24 -18.44
N GLU A 133 3.62 -3.14 -17.35
CA GLU A 133 3.28 -1.87 -16.71
C GLU A 133 3.66 -1.85 -15.23
N SER A 134 3.80 -0.64 -14.68
CA SER A 134 3.94 -0.43 -13.24
C SER A 134 2.65 -0.86 -12.51
N PRO A 135 2.77 -1.37 -11.28
CA PRO A 135 1.60 -1.77 -10.49
C PRO A 135 0.73 -0.57 -10.10
N TYR A 136 -0.59 -0.75 -10.16
CA TYR A 136 -1.57 0.24 -9.69
C TYR A 136 -1.99 -0.06 -8.25
N PHE A 137 -1.64 0.81 -7.32
CA PHE A 137 -1.96 0.62 -5.90
C PHE A 137 -3.40 1.00 -5.57
N ALA A 138 -4.01 0.31 -4.60
CA ALA A 138 -5.40 0.50 -4.19
C ALA A 138 -5.74 1.92 -3.72
N SER A 139 -4.74 2.64 -3.26
CA SER A 139 -4.82 4.02 -2.80
C SER A 139 -5.29 5.03 -3.85
N VAL A 140 -5.13 4.73 -5.15
CA VAL A 140 -5.67 5.53 -6.27
C VAL A 140 -7.21 5.61 -6.24
N GLY A 141 -7.83 4.80 -5.37
CA GLY A 141 -9.25 4.81 -5.10
C GLY A 141 -10.01 3.78 -5.92
N SER A 142 -11.16 3.37 -5.38
CA SER A 142 -11.98 2.32 -5.97
C SER A 142 -12.54 2.70 -7.35
N LYS A 143 -12.90 3.97 -7.55
CA LYS A 143 -13.39 4.48 -8.85
C LYS A 143 -12.32 4.34 -9.93
N THR A 144 -11.10 4.81 -9.63
CA THR A 144 -9.96 4.75 -10.55
C THR A 144 -9.57 3.32 -10.86
N LEU A 145 -9.52 2.43 -9.85
CA LEU A 145 -9.27 1.01 -10.08
C LEU A 145 -10.32 0.33 -10.96
N ASN A 146 -11.60 0.69 -10.83
CA ASN A 146 -12.65 0.16 -11.71
C ASN A 146 -12.43 0.61 -13.17
N VAL A 147 -12.01 1.86 -13.38
CA VAL A 147 -11.69 2.40 -14.71
C VAL A 147 -10.46 1.70 -15.30
N ILE A 148 -9.37 1.59 -14.54
CA ILE A 148 -8.14 0.89 -14.96
C ILE A 148 -8.45 -0.56 -15.33
N LEU A 149 -9.13 -1.31 -14.46
CA LEU A 149 -9.49 -2.70 -14.75
C LEU A 149 -10.36 -2.82 -16.01
N GLY A 150 -11.24 -1.86 -16.26
CA GLY A 150 -12.04 -1.78 -17.48
C GLY A 150 -11.20 -1.53 -18.74
N HIS A 151 -10.22 -0.63 -18.70
CA HIS A 151 -9.31 -0.41 -19.83
C HIS A 151 -8.49 -1.65 -20.17
N HIS A 152 -8.12 -2.43 -19.17
CA HIS A 152 -7.37 -3.68 -19.33
C HIS A 152 -8.28 -4.91 -19.34
N GLU A 153 -9.55 -4.80 -19.71
CA GLU A 153 -10.48 -5.93 -19.73
C GLU A 153 -9.91 -7.10 -20.54
N LYS A 154 -9.29 -6.82 -21.69
CA LYS A 154 -8.75 -7.82 -22.63
C LYS A 154 -7.29 -8.19 -22.38
N THR A 155 -6.61 -7.58 -21.41
CA THR A 155 -5.20 -7.86 -21.10
C THR A 155 -5.06 -9.24 -20.46
N GLN A 156 -4.12 -10.06 -20.96
CA GLN A 156 -3.79 -11.35 -20.34
C GLN A 156 -2.83 -11.16 -19.17
N GLY A 157 -2.73 -12.14 -18.27
CA GLY A 157 -1.70 -12.12 -17.22
C GLY A 157 -1.91 -11.10 -16.09
N LYS A 158 -3.11 -10.55 -15.95
CA LYS A 158 -3.49 -9.63 -14.88
C LYS A 158 -3.37 -10.30 -13.52
N VAL A 159 -2.76 -9.62 -12.55
CA VAL A 159 -2.66 -10.11 -11.17
C VAL A 159 -3.30 -9.11 -10.22
N LEU A 160 -4.31 -9.57 -9.49
CA LEU A 160 -4.90 -8.83 -8.38
C LEU A 160 -4.25 -9.29 -7.08
N VAL A 161 -3.66 -8.36 -6.35
CA VAL A 161 -3.04 -8.61 -5.05
C VAL A 161 -4.02 -8.15 -3.97
N VAL A 162 -4.52 -9.11 -3.18
CA VAL A 162 -5.52 -8.86 -2.14
C VAL A 162 -4.99 -9.23 -0.75
N GLY A 163 -5.33 -8.42 0.24
CA GLY A 163 -5.12 -8.73 1.65
C GLY A 163 -6.36 -9.37 2.27
N GLN A 164 -6.25 -9.72 3.56
CA GLN A 164 -7.42 -10.13 4.33
C GLN A 164 -8.42 -8.96 4.49
N PRO A 165 -9.69 -9.26 4.80
CA PRO A 165 -10.65 -8.23 5.18
C PRO A 165 -10.10 -7.43 6.36
N PHE A 166 -9.95 -6.12 6.18
CA PHE A 166 -9.45 -5.25 7.23
C PHE A 166 -10.60 -4.86 8.17
N ASP A 167 -10.53 -5.31 9.43
CA ASP A 167 -11.35 -4.84 10.54
C ASP A 167 -10.56 -3.79 11.33
N ARG A 168 -11.04 -2.53 11.32
CA ARG A 168 -10.47 -1.46 12.14
C ARG A 168 -10.97 -1.61 13.58
N SER A 169 -10.35 -2.47 14.36
CA SER A 169 -10.45 -2.43 15.81
C SER A 169 -9.05 -2.54 16.42
N SER A 170 -8.65 -1.51 17.19
CA SER A 170 -7.41 -1.39 18.00
C SER A 170 -6.10 -1.12 17.19
N SER A 171 -5.14 -0.23 17.51
CA SER A 171 -4.83 0.67 18.63
C SER A 171 -3.87 1.81 18.15
N ILE A 172 -3.68 2.82 19.02
CA ILE A 172 -2.74 3.98 19.06
C ILE A 172 -1.66 4.06 17.96
N THR A 173 -1.66 5.17 17.20
CA THR A 173 -0.80 5.43 16.02
C THR A 173 0.28 6.50 16.27
N GLU A 174 1.55 6.22 15.96
CA GLU A 174 2.67 7.21 15.95
C GLU A 174 2.98 7.66 14.50
N LYS A 175 2.93 8.96 14.22
CA LYS A 175 2.97 9.55 12.86
C LYS A 175 4.30 10.29 12.62
N LEU A 176 4.94 10.10 11.47
CA LEU A 176 6.16 10.83 11.09
C LEU A 176 6.01 11.51 9.73
N VAL A 177 6.27 12.82 9.67
CA VAL A 177 6.10 13.67 8.50
C VAL A 177 7.48 13.95 7.88
N LEU A 178 7.62 13.65 6.59
CA LEU A 178 8.79 13.93 5.76
C LEU A 178 8.58 15.29 5.06
N GLU A 179 9.25 16.31 5.57
CA GLU A 179 9.40 17.60 4.88
C GLU A 179 10.79 17.71 4.24
N GLU A 180 10.87 18.33 3.07
CA GLU A 180 12.17 18.73 2.50
C GLU A 180 12.58 20.08 3.06
N ASP A 181 13.86 20.18 3.42
CA ASP A 181 14.49 21.41 3.88
C ASP A 181 14.42 22.50 2.77
N PRO A 182 13.74 23.64 3.00
CA PRO A 182 13.70 24.71 2.02
C PRO A 182 15.08 25.37 1.78
N GLN A 183 16.14 25.06 2.54
CA GLN A 183 17.45 25.70 2.40
C GLN A 183 18.41 25.13 1.34
N LYS A 184 17.95 24.24 0.44
CA LYS A 184 18.76 23.78 -0.71
C LYS A 184 18.26 24.29 -2.05
N ARG A 185 18.04 25.60 -2.16
CA ARG A 185 18.11 26.32 -3.45
C ARG A 185 19.17 27.40 -3.31
N ARG A 186 20.25 27.21 -4.08
CA ARG A 186 21.33 28.20 -4.30
C ARG A 186 20.76 29.52 -4.77
#